data_AF-A0A2N6A0B9-F1
#
_entry.id   AF-A0A2N6A0B9-F1
#
_cell.length_a   1.000
_cell.length_b   1.000
_cell.length_c   1.000
_cell.angle_alpha   90.00
_cell.angle_beta   90.00
_cell.angle_gamma   90.00
#
_symmetry.space_group_name_H-M   'P 1'
#
loop_
_entity.id
_entity.type
_entity.pdbx_description
1 polymer ?
#
loop_
_entity_poly.entity_id
_entity_poly.type
_entity_poly.pdbx_seq_one_letter_code
_entity_poly.pdbx_strand_id
1 'polypeptide(L)'
;MLNVTGESEWARLSTGAYCNYGNNAETYGRLYNWHAVNDSRNIVPAGWNVAIDEEWKRLKMALGMSQSEADEAGWRGTNEGSKMAGNADLLPDGSLDNDSAFGESGFSAIPGGLRTYIAGYFGN
;
A
#
# COMPACT_ATOMS: atom_id res chain seq x y z
N MET A 1 16.34 -7.34 8.96
CA MET A 1 15.45 -7.68 7.83
C MET A 1 16.26 -7.50 6.54
N LEU A 2 16.10 -8.36 5.54
CA LEU A 2 16.96 -8.37 4.34
C LEU A 2 16.46 -7.34 3.30
N ASN A 3 17.37 -6.58 2.69
CA ASN A 3 17.08 -5.78 1.50
C ASN A 3 17.27 -6.66 0.26
N VAL A 4 16.21 -6.92 -0.50
CA VAL A 4 16.25 -7.81 -1.65
C VAL A 4 15.92 -7.03 -2.91
N THR A 5 16.83 -7.00 -3.88
CA THR A 5 16.63 -6.27 -5.14
C THR A 5 16.33 -7.20 -6.31
N GLY A 6 16.75 -8.46 -6.26
CA GLY A 6 16.51 -9.45 -7.32
C GLY A 6 15.09 -10.04 -7.29
N GLU A 7 14.44 -10.11 -8.45
CA GLU A 7 13.08 -10.65 -8.63
C GLU A 7 12.98 -12.11 -8.20
N SER A 8 13.88 -12.96 -8.71
CA SER A 8 13.89 -14.40 -8.42
C SER A 8 14.23 -14.70 -6.97
N GLU A 9 15.00 -13.86 -6.31
CA GLU A 9 15.27 -13.97 -4.88
C GLU A 9 14.01 -13.64 -4.09
N TRP A 10 13.38 -12.50 -4.37
CA TRP A 10 12.15 -12.05 -3.71
C TRP A 10 11.05 -13.09 -3.77
N ALA A 11 10.78 -13.64 -4.95
CA ALA A 11 9.73 -14.63 -5.18
C ALA A 11 9.95 -15.97 -4.45
N ARG A 12 11.18 -16.25 -3.98
CA ARG A 12 11.54 -17.49 -3.28
C ARG A 12 11.62 -17.33 -1.77
N LEU A 13 11.42 -16.13 -1.23
CA LEU A 13 11.54 -15.89 0.20
C LEU A 13 10.41 -16.52 0.98
N SER A 14 10.76 -17.18 2.07
CA SER A 14 9.86 -17.59 3.16
C SER A 14 10.08 -16.78 4.45
N THR A 15 10.90 -15.72 4.37
CA THR A 15 11.30 -14.88 5.51
C THR A 15 11.04 -13.39 5.22
N GLY A 16 10.94 -12.60 6.29
CA GLY A 16 10.68 -11.17 6.20
C GLY A 16 11.79 -10.42 5.48
N ALA A 17 11.42 -9.69 4.42
CA ALA A 17 12.31 -8.85 3.64
C ALA A 17 11.64 -7.53 3.26
N TYR A 18 12.49 -6.58 2.88
CA TYR A 18 12.06 -5.32 2.30
C TYR A 18 12.83 -5.04 1.01
N CYS A 19 12.30 -4.11 0.23
CA CYS A 19 12.99 -3.53 -0.91
C CYS A 19 12.59 -2.07 -1.07
N ASN A 20 13.33 -1.35 -1.91
CA ASN A 20 13.02 0.03 -2.23
C ASN A 20 12.38 0.04 -3.63
N TYR A 21 11.18 0.59 -3.75
CA TYR A 21 10.56 0.78 -5.06
C TYR A 21 11.46 1.66 -5.93
N GLY A 22 11.88 1.17 -7.10
CA GLY A 22 12.79 1.90 -7.99
C GLY A 22 14.13 2.33 -7.37
N ASN A 23 14.57 1.68 -6.28
CA ASN A 23 15.70 2.09 -5.42
C ASN A 23 15.54 3.44 -4.68
N ASN A 24 14.35 4.06 -4.65
CA ASN A 24 14.12 5.34 -3.96
C ASN A 24 13.27 5.17 -2.68
N ALA A 25 13.93 4.90 -1.56
CA ALA A 25 13.28 4.82 -0.25
C ALA A 25 12.97 6.17 0.38
N GLU A 26 13.62 7.25 -0.07
CA GLU A 26 13.46 8.58 0.55
C GLU A 26 12.12 9.20 0.18
N THR A 27 11.63 8.96 -1.04
CA THR A 27 10.36 9.53 -1.52
C THR A 27 9.16 8.62 -1.23
N TYR A 28 9.27 7.32 -1.49
CA TYR A 28 8.12 6.40 -1.48
C TYR A 28 8.14 5.41 -0.31
N GLY A 29 9.18 5.47 0.53
CA GLY A 29 9.39 4.50 1.59
C GLY A 29 9.83 3.13 1.07
N ARG A 30 9.63 2.12 1.90
CA ARG A 30 10.06 0.73 1.64
C ARG A 30 8.86 -0.18 1.44
N LEU A 31 9.01 -1.13 0.54
CA LEU A 31 8.06 -2.21 0.33
C LEU A 31 8.46 -3.41 1.17
N TYR A 32 7.51 -3.93 1.94
CA TYR A 32 7.70 -5.08 2.81
C TYR A 32 6.90 -6.27 2.29
N ASN A 33 7.48 -7.47 2.33
CA ASN A 33 6.74 -8.67 1.95
C ASN A 33 5.77 -9.10 3.08
N TRP A 34 4.86 -10.02 2.75
CA TRP A 34 3.90 -10.55 3.72
C TRP A 34 4.58 -11.16 4.96
N HIS A 35 5.72 -11.85 4.77
CA HIS A 35 6.47 -12.44 5.89
C HIS A 35 7.00 -11.40 6.88
N ALA A 36 7.32 -10.18 6.42
CA ALA A 36 7.76 -9.09 7.28
C ALA A 36 6.59 -8.49 8.07
N VAL A 37 5.42 -8.40 7.45
CA VAL A 37 4.18 -7.91 8.07
C VAL A 37 3.63 -8.90 9.10
N ASN A 38 3.66 -10.20 8.79
CA ASN A 38 3.14 -11.28 9.62
C ASN A 38 4.20 -11.87 10.58
N ASP A 39 5.24 -11.08 10.91
CA ASP A 39 6.29 -11.48 11.82
C ASP A 39 5.92 -11.16 13.28
N SER A 40 6.11 -12.10 14.20
CA SER A 40 5.78 -11.92 15.62
C SER A 40 6.57 -10.81 16.32
N ARG A 41 7.71 -10.38 15.74
CA ARG A 41 8.50 -9.26 16.25
C ARG A 41 7.82 -7.91 16.06
N ASN A 42 6.80 -7.84 15.20
CA ASN A 42 6.12 -6.64 14.74
C ASN A 42 7.06 -5.67 13.99
N ILE A 43 6.57 -5.09 12.91
CA ILE A 43 7.38 -4.19 12.06
C ILE A 43 7.18 -2.71 12.36
N VAL A 44 6.12 -2.39 13.10
CA VAL A 44 5.75 -1.02 13.43
C VAL A 44 6.22 -0.63 14.84
N PRO A 45 6.44 0.67 15.11
CA PRO A 45 6.80 1.16 16.43
C PRO A 45 5.75 0.83 17.50
N ALA A 46 6.16 0.87 18.77
CA ALA A 46 5.23 0.71 19.89
C ALA A 46 4.10 1.76 19.82
N GLY A 47 2.86 1.31 20.06
CA GLY A 47 1.67 2.14 19.94
C GLY A 47 1.07 2.20 18.53
N TRP A 48 1.73 1.61 17.53
CA TRP A 48 1.21 1.46 16.17
C TRP A 48 0.84 0.00 15.89
N ASN A 49 -0.05 -0.21 14.93
CA ASN A 49 -0.36 -1.52 14.37
C ASN A 49 -0.25 -1.51 12.85
N VAL A 50 0.03 -2.67 12.26
CA VAL A 50 -0.18 -2.86 10.82
C VAL A 50 -1.68 -2.93 10.59
N ALA A 51 -2.16 -2.14 9.63
CA ALA A 51 -3.58 -2.10 9.29
C ALA A 51 -4.05 -3.46 8.73
N ILE A 52 -5.09 -4.03 9.34
CA ILE A 52 -5.76 -5.24 8.84
C ILE A 52 -6.86 -4.89 7.84
N ASP A 53 -7.32 -5.87 7.07
CA ASP A 53 -8.34 -5.65 6.04
C ASP A 53 -9.64 -5.01 6.59
N GLU A 54 -10.08 -5.42 7.79
CA GLU A 54 -11.26 -4.82 8.44
C GLU A 54 -11.07 -3.34 8.81
N GLU A 55 -9.86 -2.90 9.14
CA GLU A 55 -9.57 -1.47 9.38
C GLU A 55 -9.62 -0.69 8.07
N TRP A 56 -9.08 -1.26 6.98
CA TRP A 56 -9.18 -0.69 5.64
C TRP A 56 -10.63 -0.62 5.14
N LYS A 57 -11.45 -1.65 5.39
CA LYS A 57 -12.88 -1.63 5.08
C LYS A 57 -13.58 -0.49 5.83
N ARG A 58 -13.35 -0.37 7.14
CA ARG A 58 -13.94 0.71 7.95
C ARG A 58 -13.56 2.10 7.44
N LEU A 59 -12.28 2.32 7.13
CA LEU A 59 -11.81 3.59 6.58
C LEU A 59 -12.51 3.92 5.26
N LYS A 60 -12.55 2.97 4.31
CA LYS A 60 -13.18 3.20 3.01
C LYS A 60 -14.69 3.38 3.11
N MET A 61 -15.36 2.64 3.98
CA MET A 61 -16.80 2.84 4.25
C MET A 61 -17.09 4.21 4.85
N ALA A 62 -16.22 4.73 5.71
CA ALA A 62 -16.32 6.10 6.22
C ALA A 62 -16.16 7.17 5.11
N LEU A 63 -15.59 6.79 3.96
CA LEU A 63 -15.40 7.65 2.78
C LEU A 63 -16.46 7.44 1.68
N GLY A 64 -17.48 6.60 1.94
CA GLY A 64 -18.63 6.42 1.06
C GLY A 64 -18.76 5.05 0.40
N MET A 65 -17.80 4.14 0.60
CA MET A 65 -17.90 2.75 0.12
C MET A 65 -19.03 2.00 0.82
N SER A 66 -19.80 1.21 0.08
CA SER A 66 -20.81 0.33 0.68
C SER A 66 -20.18 -0.93 1.31
N GLN A 67 -20.89 -1.55 2.26
CA GLN A 67 -20.47 -2.84 2.82
C GLN A 67 -20.34 -3.92 1.75
N SER A 68 -21.23 -3.94 0.75
CA SER A 68 -21.16 -4.89 -0.36
C SER A 68 -19.86 -4.77 -1.15
N GLU A 69 -19.43 -3.55 -1.50
CA GLU A 69 -18.16 -3.32 -2.19
C GLU A 69 -16.96 -3.61 -1.28
N ALA A 70 -17.08 -3.34 0.02
CA ALA A 70 -16.01 -3.60 0.97
C ALA A 70 -15.68 -5.10 1.10
N ASP A 71 -16.68 -5.96 0.95
CA ASP A 71 -16.57 -7.42 1.05
C ASP A 71 -16.20 -8.11 -0.27
N GLU A 72 -16.10 -7.38 -1.37
CA GLU A 72 -15.61 -7.91 -2.64
C GLU A 72 -14.12 -8.29 -2.59
N ALA A 73 -13.73 -9.24 -3.45
CA ALA A 73 -12.34 -9.60 -3.65
C ALA A 73 -11.74 -8.80 -4.82
N GLY A 74 -10.52 -8.29 -4.66
CA GLY A 74 -9.82 -7.53 -5.70
C GLY A 74 -9.98 -6.02 -5.56
N TRP A 75 -10.26 -5.35 -6.68
CA TRP A 75 -10.51 -3.90 -6.72
C TRP A 75 -11.82 -3.58 -6.00
N ARG A 76 -11.82 -2.58 -5.13
CA ARG A 76 -12.96 -2.20 -4.29
C ARG A 76 -13.19 -0.70 -4.33
N GLY A 77 -14.45 -0.30 -4.45
CA GLY A 77 -14.89 1.09 -4.33
C GLY A 77 -14.89 1.86 -5.63
N THR A 78 -15.04 3.17 -5.52
CA THR A 78 -15.18 4.09 -6.64
C THR A 78 -14.02 5.09 -6.68
N ASN A 79 -13.89 5.91 -5.64
CA ASN A 79 -12.87 6.94 -5.54
C ASN A 79 -12.26 7.13 -4.14
N GLU A 80 -12.46 6.17 -3.24
CA GLU A 80 -11.91 6.23 -1.88
C GLU A 80 -10.38 6.34 -1.91
N GLY A 81 -9.73 5.73 -2.91
CA GLY A 81 -8.30 5.89 -3.15
C GLY A 81 -7.89 7.33 -3.39
N SER A 82 -8.67 8.10 -4.16
CA SER A 82 -8.39 9.51 -4.42
C SER A 82 -8.64 10.38 -3.19
N LYS A 83 -9.73 10.13 -2.46
CA LYS A 83 -10.04 10.81 -1.19
C LYS A 83 -8.94 10.66 -0.14
N MET A 84 -8.24 9.52 -0.14
CA MET A 84 -7.13 9.19 0.76
C MET A 84 -5.77 9.67 0.28
N ALA A 85 -5.63 9.95 -1.01
CA ALA A 85 -4.34 10.31 -1.60
C ALA A 85 -3.97 11.76 -1.26
N GLY A 86 -2.67 11.99 -1.15
CA GLY A 86 -2.10 13.32 -1.05
C GLY A 86 -0.86 13.44 -1.92
N ASN A 87 -0.35 14.66 -2.04
CA ASN A 87 0.85 14.99 -2.79
C ASN A 87 0.76 14.57 -4.28
N ALA A 88 -0.01 15.34 -5.05
CA ALA A 88 -0.24 15.08 -6.48
C ALA A 88 1.06 14.99 -7.29
N ASP A 89 2.11 15.72 -6.90
CA ASP A 89 3.43 15.70 -7.56
C ASP A 89 4.09 14.31 -7.54
N LEU A 90 3.69 13.43 -6.60
CA LEU A 90 4.22 12.07 -6.50
C LEU A 90 3.41 11.05 -7.31
N LEU A 91 2.22 11.43 -7.77
CA LEU A 91 1.32 10.54 -8.49
C LEU A 91 1.67 10.50 -9.99
N PRO A 92 1.54 9.34 -10.65
CA PRO A 92 1.46 9.30 -12.09
C PRO A 92 0.30 10.17 -12.57
N ASP A 93 0.55 10.94 -13.63
CA ASP A 93 -0.39 11.92 -14.21
C ASP A 93 -1.80 11.35 -14.36
N GLY A 94 -2.75 11.95 -13.64
CA GLY A 94 -4.18 11.65 -13.72
C GLY A 94 -4.63 10.35 -13.06
N SER A 95 -3.78 9.71 -12.25
CA SER A 95 -4.11 8.42 -11.62
C SER A 95 -5.13 8.55 -10.48
N LEU A 96 -5.08 9.62 -9.69
CA LEU A 96 -6.01 9.89 -8.58
C LEU A 96 -6.38 11.37 -8.43
N ASP A 97 -5.51 12.28 -8.87
CA ASP A 97 -5.61 13.73 -8.70
C ASP A 97 -6.61 14.43 -9.62
N ASN A 98 -7.07 13.74 -10.68
CA ASN A 98 -8.14 14.22 -11.56
C ASN A 98 -9.55 14.12 -10.93
N ASP A 99 -9.71 13.39 -9.83
CA ASP A 99 -10.98 13.34 -9.12
C ASP A 99 -11.15 14.61 -8.26
N SER A 100 -12.32 15.23 -8.34
CA SER A 100 -12.65 16.42 -7.53
C SER A 100 -12.54 16.18 -6.02
N ALA A 101 -12.62 14.92 -5.60
CA ALA A 101 -12.54 14.50 -4.20
C ALA A 101 -11.11 14.21 -3.72
N PHE A 102 -10.09 14.53 -4.51
CA PHE A 102 -8.69 14.30 -4.16
C PHE A 102 -8.33 14.93 -2.80
N GLY A 103 -7.83 14.10 -1.88
CA GLY A 103 -7.38 14.54 -0.55
C GLY A 103 -8.49 15.00 0.41
N GLU A 104 -9.76 14.78 0.10
CA GLU A 104 -10.88 15.24 0.93
C GLU A 104 -10.93 14.61 2.33
N SER A 105 -10.34 13.43 2.53
CA SER A 105 -10.40 12.73 3.82
C SER A 105 -9.54 13.35 4.92
N GLY A 106 -8.58 14.22 4.56
CA GLY A 106 -7.52 14.68 5.46
C GLY A 106 -6.43 13.64 5.76
N PHE A 107 -6.58 12.40 5.28
CA PHE A 107 -5.49 11.44 5.18
C PHE A 107 -4.64 11.78 3.95
N SER A 108 -3.31 11.68 4.08
CA SER A 108 -2.38 12.02 2.98
C SER A 108 -1.50 10.82 2.65
N ALA A 109 -2.12 9.80 2.07
CA ALA A 109 -1.39 8.64 1.56
C ALA A 109 -0.50 9.06 0.38
N ILE A 110 0.77 8.65 0.43
CA ILE A 110 1.70 8.78 -0.69
C ILE A 110 1.74 7.48 -1.49
N PRO A 111 1.97 7.53 -2.81
CA PRO A 111 2.12 6.32 -3.60
C PRO A 111 3.36 5.54 -3.14
N GLY A 112 3.24 4.22 -3.02
CA GLY A 112 4.36 3.34 -2.63
C GLY A 112 4.74 2.31 -3.69
N GLY A 113 3.89 2.14 -4.71
CA GLY A 113 3.95 1.01 -5.64
C GLY A 113 3.68 -0.33 -4.94
N LEU A 114 3.87 -1.42 -5.68
CA LEU A 114 3.81 -2.78 -5.16
C LEU A 114 4.95 -3.62 -5.73
N ARG A 115 5.31 -4.68 -5.01
CA ARG A 115 6.18 -5.73 -5.53
C ARG A 115 5.46 -7.06 -5.49
N THR A 116 5.24 -7.64 -6.67
CA THR A 116 4.42 -8.85 -6.82
C THR A 116 5.06 -10.03 -6.10
N TYR A 117 4.24 -10.81 -5.40
CA TYR A 117 4.71 -12.00 -4.69
C TYR A 117 5.19 -13.12 -5.65
N ILE A 118 4.47 -13.32 -6.76
CA ILE A 118 4.68 -14.46 -7.68
C ILE A 118 5.96 -14.29 -8.51
N ALA A 119 6.20 -13.10 -9.05
CA ALA A 119 7.29 -12.86 -9.99
C ALA A 119 8.31 -11.83 -9.48
N GLY A 120 8.03 -11.10 -8.40
CA GLY A 120 8.93 -10.09 -7.86
C GLY A 120 8.99 -8.79 -8.66
N TYR A 121 8.17 -8.62 -9.70
CA TYR A 121 8.08 -7.39 -10.49
C TYR A 121 7.50 -6.24 -9.68
N PHE A 122 7.96 -5.03 -9.99
CA PHE A 122 7.36 -3.79 -9.49
C PHE A 122 6.13 -3.41 -10.31
N GLY A 123 5.12 -2.85 -9.65
CA GLY A 123 3.93 -2.28 -10.27
C GLY A 123 3.54 -0.97 -9.60
N ASN A 124 2.71 -0.19 -10.30
CA ASN A 124 2.01 1.00 -9.79
C ASN A 124 0.53 0.71 -9.69
#